data_AF-A0A3N6PW41-F1
#
_entry.id   AF-A0A3N6PW41-F1
#
_cell.length_a   1.000
_cell.length_b   1.000
_cell.length_c   1.000
_cell.angle_alpha   90.00
_cell.angle_beta   90.00
_cell.angle_gamma   90.00
#
_symmetry.space_group_name_H-M   'P 1'
#
loop_
_entity.id
_entity.type
_entity.pdbx_description
1 polymer ?
#
loop_
_entity_poly.entity_id
_entity_poly.type
_entity_poly.pdbx_seq_one_letter_code
_entity_poly.pdbx_strand_id
1 'polypeptide(L)' 'MRYVGKIRKMYLPSELPVIMITAKNQLKDIVDGLSLGANDYLPKPFT' A
#
# COMPACT_ATOMS: atom_id res chain seq x y z
N MET A 1 -6.34 -3.54 -1.01
CA MET A 1 -6.73 -2.11 -1.05
C MET A 1 -7.63 -1.68 0.11
N ARG A 2 -8.72 -2.39 0.46
CA ARG A 2 -9.71 -1.96 1.49
C ARG A 2 -9.19 -1.67 2.91
N TYR A 3 -8.06 -2.25 3.32
CA TYR A 3 -7.57 -2.13 4.70
C TYR A 3 -6.73 -0.88 4.98
N VAL A 4 -5.96 -0.40 3.99
CA VAL A 4 -5.08 0.76 4.16
C VAL A 4 -5.89 2.01 4.53
N GLY A 5 -7.00 2.25 3.82
CA GLY A 5 -7.90 3.36 4.14
C GLY A 5 -8.54 3.28 5.54
N LYS A 6 -8.68 2.09 6.13
CA LYS A 6 -9.13 1.96 7.53
C LYS A 6 -8.02 2.32 8.52
N ILE A 7 -6.79 1.89 8.25
CA ILE A 7 -5.61 2.20 9.07
C ILE A 7 -5.37 3.70 9.10
N ARG A 8 -5.50 4.39 7.95
CA ARG A 8 -5.30 5.84 7.83
C ARG A 8 -6.37 6.71 8.50
N LYS A 9 -7.45 6.12 9.00
CA LYS A 9 -8.38 6.81 9.90
C LYS A 9 -7.89 6.86 11.35
N MET A 10 -6.91 6.05 11.71
CA MET A 10 -6.44 5.87 13.09
C MET A 10 -4.97 6.29 13.28
N TYR A 11 -4.14 6.11 12.25
CA TYR A 11 -2.69 6.33 12.33
C TYR A 11 -2.16 7.09 11.12
N LEU A 12 -1.29 8.07 11.38
CA LEU A 12 -0.56 8.79 10.34
C LEU A 12 0.44 7.86 9.62
N PRO A 13 0.84 8.17 8.37
CA PRO A 13 1.86 7.41 7.65
C PRO A 13 3.21 7.30 8.37
N SER A 14 3.55 8.27 9.21
CA SER A 14 4.78 8.29 10.01
C SER A 14 4.69 7.46 11.30
N GLU A 15 3.49 7.33 11.87
CA GLU A 15 3.25 6.57 13.10
C GLU A 15 3.15 5.07 12.82
N LEU A 16 2.57 4.72 11.67
CA LEU A 16 2.46 3.34 11.23
C LEU A 16 2.73 3.23 9.72
N PRO A 17 3.99 2.98 9.33
CA PRO A 17 4.34 2.72 7.94
C PRO A 17 3.67 1.44 7.42
N VAL A 18 3.10 1.50 6.21
CA VAL A 18 2.43 0.37 5.57
C VAL A 18 3.04 0.12 4.20
N ILE A 19 3.55 -1.10 3.98
CA ILE A 19 4.05 -1.58 2.70
C ILE A 19 3.05 -2.59 2.13
N MET A 20 2.64 -2.40 0.88
CA MET A 20 1.75 -3.33 0.19
C MET A 20 2.54 -4.38 -0.58
N ILE A 21 2.31 -5.66 -0.32
CA ILE A 21 2.98 -6.76 -1.02
C ILE A 21 1.98 -7.52 -1.89
N THR A 22 2.25 -7.71 -3.19
CA THR A 22 1.27 -8.30 -4.12
C THR A 22 1.91 -8.82 -5.42
N ALA A 23 1.29 -9.81 -6.04
CA ALA A 23 1.67 -10.34 -7.35
C ALA A 23 1.08 -9.53 -8.53
N LYS A 24 0.26 -8.52 -8.23
CA LYS A 24 -0.31 -7.63 -9.24
C LYS A 24 0.75 -6.65 -9.73
N ASN A 25 1.07 -6.71 -11.02
CA ASN A 25 2.07 -5.84 -11.65
C ASN A 25 1.46 -4.79 -12.59
N GLN A 26 0.13 -4.60 -12.56
CA GLN A 26 -0.50 -3.53 -13.33
C GLN A 26 -0.24 -2.20 -12.62
N LEU A 27 0.37 -1.24 -13.32
CA LEU A 27 0.68 0.11 -12.81
C LEU A 27 -0.52 0.75 -12.10
N LYS A 28 -1.73 0.54 -12.61
CA LYS A 28 -2.96 1.07 -12.03
C LYS A 28 -3.21 0.57 -10.60
N ASP A 29 -2.99 -0.71 -10.31
CA ASP A 29 -3.17 -1.26 -8.96
C ASP A 29 -2.15 -0.66 -7.98
N ILE A 30 -0.93 -0.37 -8.44
CA ILE A 30 0.14 0.26 -7.63
C ILE A 30 -0.26 1.69 -7.27
N VAL A 31 -0.66 2.47 -8.28
CA VAL A 31 -1.08 3.87 -8.12
C VAL A 31 -2.30 3.97 -7.20
N ASP A 32 -3.28 3.09 -7.39
CA ASP A 32 -4.48 3.03 -6.54
C ASP A 32 -4.10 2.69 -5.08
N GLY A 33 -3.13 1.79 -4.86
CA GLY A 33 -2.66 1.42 -3.52
C GLY A 33 -1.89 2.53 -2.79
N LEU A 34 -1.00 3.23 -3.49
CA LEU A 34 -0.27 4.38 -2.96
C LEU A 34 -1.23 5.54 -2.64
N SER A 35 -2.20 5.81 -3.51
CA SER A 35 -3.19 6.88 -3.31
C SER A 35 -4.09 6.66 -2.09
N LEU A 36 -4.25 5.41 -1.63
CA LEU A 36 -4.99 5.06 -0.42
C LEU A 36 -4.19 5.28 0.88
N GLY A 37 -2.94 5.73 0.78
CA GLY A 37 -2.07 6.06 1.90
C GLY A 37 -1.08 4.95 2.26
N ALA A 38 -0.80 4.00 1.37
CA ALA A 38 0.35 3.11 1.54
C ALA A 38 1.65 3.93 1.42
N ASN A 39 2.66 3.60 2.22
CA ASN A 39 3.97 4.24 2.12
C ASN A 39 4.76 3.69 0.94
N ASP A 40 4.59 2.40 0.66
CA ASP A 40 5.34 1.75 -0.41
C ASP A 40 4.61 0.49 -0.95
N TYR A 41 5.10 -0.01 -2.08
CA TYR A 41 4.56 -1.16 -2.79
C TYR A 41 5.70 -2.09 -3.25
N LEU A 42 5.61 -3.36 -2.86
CA LEU A 42 6.58 -4.40 -3.22
C LEU A 42 5.92 -5.49 -4.08
N PRO A 43 6.28 -5.61 -5.36
CA PRO A 43 5.79 -6.69 -6.20
C PRO A 43 6.42 -8.04 -5.79
N LYS A 44 5.63 -9.12 -5.88
CA LYS A 44 6.12 -10.50 -5.77
C LYS A 44 6.33 -11.11 -7.18
N PRO A 45 7.30 -12.01 -7.36
CA PRO A 45 8.34 -12.35 -6.38
C PRO A 45 9.39 -11.25 -6.28
N PHE A 46 9.98 -11.09 -5.10
CA PHE A 46 11.19 -10.31 -4.88
C PHE A 46 12.35 -11.29 -4.66
N THR A 47 13.57 -10.87 -4.97
CA THR A 47 14.79 -11.69 -4.79
C THR A 47 15.62 -11.11 -3.66
#